data_AF-A0A8S1HDX1-F1
#
_entry.id   AF-A0A8S1HDX1-F1
#
_cell.length_a   1.000
_cell.length_b   1.000
_cell.length_c   1.000
_cell.angle_alpha   90.00
_cell.angle_beta   90.00
_cell.angle_gamma   90.00
#
_symmetry.space_group_name_H-M   'P 1'
#
loop_
_entity.id
_entity.type
_entity.pdbx_description
1 polymer ?
#
loop_
_entity_poly.entity_id
_entity_poly.type
_entity_poly.pdbx_seq_one_letter_code
_entity_poly.pdbx_strand_id
1 'polypeptide(L)'
;MSTLSTALFCFLRDPELFKRKNLSISSQTYENRRPSGYCHGCAPEDIRCFVRRQYRRFIRMSMLFPVYGVADAHFAPQTWYCGMGQNMEKFEFIRYGHQGKKLKQMVNKLSSTFRKKFVPDEYINEMRKEMYKGKTKHTTAGTNLRAFVERKIEKDVDLKRAIARLYYHDYQTFGFDISKLGVHL
;
A
#
# COMPACT_ATOMS: atom_id res chain seq x y z
N MET A 1 -4.43 -2.07 -0.18
CA MET A 1 -3.67 -3.32 -0.46
C MET A 1 -2.91 -3.18 -1.78
N SER A 2 -1.68 -3.69 -1.86
CA SER A 2 -0.91 -3.67 -3.12
C SER A 2 -1.26 -4.87 -3.99
N THR A 3 -1.31 -4.72 -5.31
CA THR A 3 -1.49 -5.85 -6.24
C THR A 3 -0.40 -6.91 -6.04
N LEU A 4 0.82 -6.47 -5.72
CA LEU A 4 1.97 -7.32 -5.44
C LEU A 4 1.73 -8.25 -4.25
N SER A 5 1.26 -7.72 -3.11
CA SER A 5 0.98 -8.53 -1.92
C SER A 5 -0.10 -9.57 -2.19
N THR A 6 -1.16 -9.19 -2.91
CA THR A 6 -2.25 -10.14 -3.22
C THR A 6 -1.77 -11.24 -4.14
N ALA A 7 -1.04 -10.90 -5.21
CA ALA A 7 -0.51 -11.89 -6.15
C ALA A 7 0.50 -12.84 -5.48
N LEU A 8 1.32 -12.32 -4.55
CA LEU A 8 2.24 -13.11 -3.75
C LEU A 8 1.52 -14.11 -2.84
N PHE A 9 0.48 -13.67 -2.12
CA PHE A 9 -0.31 -14.59 -1.28
C PHE A 9 -1.10 -15.60 -2.10
N CYS A 10 -1.60 -15.22 -3.28
CA CYS A 10 -2.21 -16.17 -4.22
C CYS A 10 -1.21 -17.25 -4.65
N PHE A 11 0.02 -16.86 -5.00
CA PHE A 11 1.09 -17.79 -5.35
C PHE A 11 1.43 -18.72 -4.18
N LEU A 12 1.66 -18.18 -2.98
CA LEU A 12 2.05 -18.98 -1.81
C LEU A 12 0.94 -19.92 -1.32
N ARG A 13 -0.34 -19.63 -1.61
CA ARG A 13 -1.46 -20.50 -1.25
C ARG A 13 -1.52 -21.76 -2.11
N ASP A 14 -1.25 -21.64 -3.40
CA ASP A 14 -1.28 -22.77 -4.35
C ASP A 14 -0.30 -22.53 -5.52
N PRO A 15 1.00 -22.81 -5.30
CA PRO A 15 2.03 -22.58 -6.31
C PRO A 15 1.81 -23.38 -7.59
N GLU A 16 1.31 -24.61 -7.46
CA GLU A 16 1.08 -25.52 -8.59
C GLU A 16 -0.07 -25.05 -9.46
N LEU A 17 -1.18 -24.60 -8.87
CA LEU A 17 -2.26 -23.95 -9.62
C LEU A 17 -1.79 -22.66 -10.28
N PHE A 18 -0.95 -21.88 -9.60
CA PHE A 18 -0.39 -20.63 -10.12
C PHE A 18 0.45 -20.88 -11.39
N LYS A 19 1.35 -21.88 -11.33
CA LYS A 19 2.15 -22.34 -12.46
C LYS A 19 1.27 -22.93 -13.58
N ARG A 20 0.33 -23.83 -13.26
CA ARG A 20 -0.56 -24.49 -14.23
C ARG A 20 -1.44 -23.50 -15.00
N LYS A 21 -1.88 -22.43 -14.35
CA LYS A 21 -2.66 -21.35 -14.98
C LYS A 21 -1.77 -20.31 -15.71
N ASN A 22 -0.46 -20.54 -15.77
CA ASN A 22 0.52 -19.62 -16.36
C ASN A 22 0.37 -18.18 -15.84
N LEU A 23 0.12 -18.07 -14.53
CA LEU A 23 -0.06 -16.78 -13.86
C LEU A 23 1.33 -16.19 -13.54
N SER A 24 1.41 -14.87 -13.49
CA SER A 24 2.60 -14.16 -13.02
C SER A 24 2.24 -13.16 -11.94
N ILE A 25 3.12 -13.02 -10.95
CA ILE A 25 2.96 -12.04 -9.86
C ILE A 25 2.98 -10.63 -10.46
N SER A 26 3.71 -10.45 -11.57
CA SER A 26 3.83 -9.18 -12.28
C SER A 26 2.62 -8.86 -13.18
N SER A 27 1.92 -9.86 -13.70
CA SER A 27 0.84 -9.65 -14.69
C SER A 27 -0.57 -9.89 -14.15
N GLN A 28 -0.74 -10.49 -12.96
CA GLN A 28 -2.06 -10.68 -12.37
C GLN A 28 -2.77 -9.35 -12.14
N THR A 29 -3.98 -9.25 -12.68
CA THR A 29 -4.89 -8.12 -12.51
C THR A 29 -6.18 -8.61 -11.86
N TYR A 30 -6.69 -7.89 -10.87
CA TYR A 30 -8.11 -8.00 -10.54
C TYR A 30 -8.87 -7.21 -11.61
N GLU A 31 -9.63 -7.90 -12.47
CA GLU A 31 -10.46 -7.24 -13.47
C GLU A 31 -11.67 -6.53 -12.83
N ASN A 32 -11.95 -5.35 -13.38
CA ASN A 32 -13.27 -4.73 -13.51
C ASN A 32 -14.16 -4.65 -12.26
N ARG A 33 -13.66 -4.04 -11.19
CA ARG A 33 -14.55 -3.26 -10.33
C ARG A 33 -14.38 -1.79 -10.67
N ARG A 34 -15.35 -1.23 -11.40
CA ARG A 34 -15.60 0.22 -11.43
C ARG A 34 -16.70 0.52 -10.41
N PRO A 35 -16.44 0.56 -9.09
CA PRO A 35 -17.44 1.07 -8.18
C PRO A 35 -17.78 2.50 -8.58
N SER A 36 -19.06 2.78 -8.76
CA SER A 36 -19.57 4.12 -8.97
C SER A 36 -19.25 5.00 -7.75
N GLY A 37 -18.93 6.27 -7.95
CA GLY A 37 -18.69 7.23 -6.86
C GLY A 37 -17.26 7.32 -6.32
N TYR A 38 -16.24 6.96 -7.11
CA TYR A 38 -14.83 7.17 -6.73
C TYR A 38 -14.55 8.60 -6.25
N CYS A 39 -13.63 8.72 -5.29
CA CYS A 39 -13.15 9.98 -4.74
C CYS A 39 -14.19 10.78 -3.93
N HIS A 40 -15.21 10.12 -3.35
CA HIS A 40 -16.22 10.75 -2.48
C HIS A 40 -16.98 11.89 -3.15
N GLY A 41 -17.19 11.84 -4.47
CA GLY A 41 -17.89 12.90 -5.24
C GLY A 41 -17.06 14.17 -5.43
N CYS A 42 -15.74 14.07 -5.39
CA CYS A 42 -14.82 15.15 -5.78
C CYS A 42 -14.61 15.17 -7.29
N ALA A 43 -14.35 16.36 -7.84
CA ALA A 43 -13.99 16.51 -9.25
C ALA A 43 -12.69 15.73 -9.56
N PRO A 44 -12.49 15.30 -10.83
CA PRO A 44 -11.23 14.70 -11.25
C PRO A 44 -10.04 15.58 -10.84
N GLU A 45 -9.00 14.96 -10.27
CA GLU A 45 -7.76 15.62 -9.82
C GLU A 45 -7.90 16.66 -8.69
N ASP A 46 -9.08 16.81 -8.09
CA ASP A 46 -9.28 17.61 -6.88
C ASP A 46 -8.90 16.79 -5.63
N ILE A 47 -7.59 16.67 -5.44
CA ILE A 47 -6.98 15.94 -4.31
C ILE A 47 -7.36 16.60 -2.97
N ARG A 48 -7.51 17.92 -2.94
CA ARG A 48 -7.86 18.67 -1.74
C ARG A 48 -9.27 18.31 -1.27
N CYS A 49 -10.24 18.28 -2.19
CA CYS A 49 -11.58 17.79 -1.90
C CYS A 49 -11.52 16.35 -1.36
N PHE A 50 -10.77 15.47 -2.05
CA PHE A 50 -10.70 14.06 -1.68
C PHE A 50 -10.15 13.86 -0.27
N VAL A 51 -8.98 14.41 0.04
CA VAL A 51 -8.33 14.28 1.35
C VAL A 51 -9.22 14.85 2.46
N ARG A 52 -9.85 16.00 2.24
CA ARG A 52 -10.76 16.61 3.23
C ARG A 52 -11.98 15.72 3.50
N ARG A 53 -12.60 15.16 2.46
CA ARG A 53 -13.75 14.26 2.62
C ARG A 53 -13.33 12.95 3.29
N GLN A 54 -12.21 12.37 2.87
CA GLN A 54 -11.66 11.14 3.45
C GLN A 54 -11.31 11.31 4.93
N TYR A 55 -10.66 12.41 5.31
CA TYR A 55 -10.34 12.73 6.70
C TYR A 55 -11.62 12.81 7.56
N ARG A 56 -12.63 13.57 7.11
CA ARG A 56 -13.91 13.66 7.82
C ARG A 56 -14.61 12.31 7.96
N ARG A 57 -14.52 11.46 6.93
CA ARG A 57 -15.04 10.09 6.99
C ARG A 57 -14.32 9.27 8.06
N PHE A 58 -12.99 9.34 8.12
CA PHE A 58 -12.21 8.63 9.13
C PHE A 58 -12.50 9.07 10.56
N ILE A 59 -12.67 10.37 10.81
CA ILE A 59 -13.11 10.87 12.13
C ILE A 59 -14.50 10.34 12.51
N ARG A 60 -15.43 10.27 11.54
CA ARG A 60 -16.75 9.66 11.79
C ARG A 60 -16.62 8.15 12.04
N MET A 61 -15.73 7.48 11.30
CA MET A 61 -15.49 6.04 11.46
C MET A 61 -14.94 5.68 12.83
N SER A 62 -14.06 6.52 13.40
CA SER A 62 -13.56 6.31 14.75
C SER A 62 -14.60 6.53 15.85
N MET A 63 -15.76 7.11 15.52
CA MET A 63 -16.83 7.41 16.49
C MET A 63 -18.07 6.52 16.33
N LEU A 64 -18.46 6.18 15.09
CA LEU A 64 -19.80 5.69 14.78
C LEU A 64 -19.84 4.35 14.00
N PHE A 65 -18.69 3.70 13.78
CA PHE A 65 -18.57 2.43 13.03
C PHE A 65 -19.50 2.31 11.78
N PRO A 66 -19.47 3.27 10.83
CA PRO A 66 -20.34 3.24 9.67
C PRO A 66 -19.86 2.22 8.62
N VAL A 67 -20.69 2.01 7.59
CA VAL A 67 -20.35 1.18 6.42
C VAL A 67 -19.05 1.67 5.78
N TYR A 68 -18.08 0.76 5.67
CA TYR A 68 -16.77 1.02 5.07
C TYR A 68 -16.85 0.94 3.54
N GLY A 69 -16.28 1.93 2.86
CA GLY A 69 -16.15 1.93 1.41
C GLY A 69 -14.79 1.40 0.95
N VAL A 70 -14.69 1.11 -0.36
CA VAL A 70 -13.42 0.68 -0.98
C VAL A 70 -12.33 1.74 -0.77
N ALA A 71 -12.64 3.03 -0.94
CA ALA A 71 -11.69 4.11 -0.69
C ALA A 71 -11.22 4.12 0.77
N ASP A 72 -12.13 3.96 1.74
CA ASP A 72 -11.77 3.95 3.16
C ASP A 72 -10.77 2.82 3.46
N ALA A 73 -10.99 1.62 2.92
CA ALA A 73 -10.07 0.49 3.08
C ALA A 73 -8.70 0.67 2.39
N HIS A 74 -8.61 1.53 1.36
CA HIS A 74 -7.36 1.80 0.65
C HIS A 74 -6.54 2.94 1.26
N PHE A 75 -7.21 3.90 1.90
CA PHE A 75 -6.58 5.11 2.44
C PHE A 75 -6.56 5.14 3.98
N ALA A 76 -7.07 4.12 4.65
CA ALA A 76 -6.96 4.03 6.11
C ALA A 76 -5.48 3.91 6.50
N PRO A 77 -5.07 4.56 7.61
CA PRO A 77 -3.75 4.31 8.19
C PRO A 77 -3.52 2.81 8.41
N GLN A 78 -2.31 2.32 8.16
CA GLN A 78 -2.00 0.91 8.35
C GLN A 78 -2.12 0.52 9.82
N THR A 79 -1.80 1.43 10.74
CA THR A 79 -2.02 1.22 12.19
C THR A 79 -3.47 0.99 12.58
N TRP A 80 -4.44 1.26 11.70
CA TRP A 80 -5.86 0.99 11.92
C TRP A 80 -6.27 -0.43 11.51
N TYR A 81 -5.35 -1.25 10.96
CA TYR A 81 -5.65 -2.65 10.70
C TYR A 81 -6.04 -3.36 12.00
N CYS A 82 -7.11 -4.15 11.92
CA CYS A 82 -7.69 -4.83 13.07
C CYS A 82 -6.63 -5.63 13.84
N GLY A 83 -6.56 -5.42 15.15
CA GLY A 83 -5.64 -6.14 16.02
C GLY A 83 -4.19 -5.68 15.95
N MET A 84 -3.81 -4.73 15.07
CA MET A 84 -2.41 -4.38 14.86
C MET A 84 -1.75 -3.84 16.12
N GLY A 85 -2.39 -2.86 16.78
CA GLY A 85 -1.85 -2.25 18.00
C GLY A 85 -1.65 -3.24 19.16
N GLN A 86 -2.48 -4.28 19.28
CA GLN A 86 -2.36 -5.28 20.35
C GLN A 86 -1.42 -6.45 20.00
N ASN A 87 -1.00 -6.58 18.75
CA ASN A 87 -0.26 -7.74 18.26
C ASN A 87 0.98 -7.33 17.47
N MET A 88 1.54 -6.16 17.77
CA MET A 88 2.69 -5.58 17.05
C MET A 88 3.86 -6.56 16.93
N GLU A 89 4.10 -7.36 17.97
CA GLU A 89 5.12 -8.41 18.04
C GLU A 89 4.91 -9.57 17.05
N LYS A 90 3.69 -9.73 16.53
CA LYS A 90 3.35 -10.76 15.53
C LYS A 90 3.59 -10.28 14.09
N PHE A 91 3.85 -8.99 13.88
CA PHE A 91 4.08 -8.41 12.56
C PHE A 91 5.56 -8.32 12.22
N GLU A 92 5.87 -8.53 10.94
CA GLU A 92 7.18 -8.22 10.36
C GLU A 92 7.01 -7.06 9.37
N PHE A 93 7.73 -5.96 9.59
CA PHE A 93 7.65 -4.77 8.74
C PHE A 93 8.65 -4.84 7.59
N ILE A 94 8.11 -4.82 6.38
CA ILE A 94 8.91 -4.85 5.16
C ILE A 94 8.68 -3.55 4.39
N ARG A 95 9.74 -2.74 4.27
CA ARG A 95 9.68 -1.48 3.54
C ARG A 95 9.53 -1.74 2.05
N TYR A 96 8.48 -1.17 1.46
CA TYR A 96 8.24 -1.28 0.03
C TYR A 96 9.35 -0.59 -0.78
N GLY A 97 9.85 -1.29 -1.80
CA GLY A 97 10.90 -0.80 -2.68
C GLY A 97 10.56 -1.06 -4.14
N HIS A 98 10.34 0.01 -4.90
CA HIS A 98 9.91 -0.12 -6.29
C HIS A 98 11.03 -0.47 -7.28
N GLN A 99 12.26 0.00 -7.02
CA GLN A 99 13.39 -0.19 -7.94
C GLN A 99 14.75 -0.12 -7.23
N GLY A 100 15.80 -0.56 -7.94
CA GLY A 100 17.19 -0.45 -7.52
C GLY A 100 17.48 -1.06 -6.15
N LYS A 101 18.28 -0.37 -5.34
CA LYS A 101 18.68 -0.82 -4.00
C LYS A 101 17.49 -1.12 -3.08
N LYS A 102 16.42 -0.31 -3.15
CA LYS A 102 15.22 -0.49 -2.32
C LYS A 102 14.46 -1.77 -2.69
N LEU A 103 14.32 -2.07 -3.98
CA LEU A 103 13.72 -3.33 -4.44
C LEU A 103 14.53 -4.53 -3.93
N LYS A 104 15.85 -4.50 -4.09
CA LYS A 104 16.74 -5.58 -3.61
C LYS A 104 16.61 -5.79 -2.10
N GLN A 105 16.55 -4.70 -1.32
CA GLN A 105 16.34 -4.75 0.13
C GLN A 105 14.99 -5.37 0.50
N MET A 106 13.91 -4.95 -0.15
CA MET A 106 12.56 -5.49 0.06
C MET A 106 12.51 -6.99 -0.26
N VAL A 107 13.01 -7.40 -1.43
CA VAL A 107 13.02 -8.81 -1.87
C VAL A 107 13.85 -9.67 -0.94
N ASN A 108 15.04 -9.21 -0.52
CA ASN A 108 15.87 -9.96 0.42
C ASN A 108 15.21 -10.11 1.79
N LYS A 109 14.56 -9.05 2.29
CA LYS A 109 13.83 -9.11 3.55
C LYS A 109 12.66 -10.10 3.46
N LEU A 110 11.85 -10.04 2.40
CA LEU A 110 10.78 -11.01 2.12
C LEU A 110 11.31 -12.45 2.08
N SER A 111 12.36 -12.71 1.30
CA SER A 111 12.98 -14.04 1.23
C SER A 111 13.39 -14.55 2.60
N SER A 112 14.06 -13.70 3.40
CA SER A 112 14.48 -14.08 4.75
C SER A 112 13.32 -14.35 5.69
N THR A 113 12.25 -13.55 5.60
CA THR A 113 11.04 -13.72 6.41
C THR A 113 10.31 -15.01 6.07
N PHE A 114 10.16 -15.32 4.78
CA PHE A 114 9.52 -16.57 4.34
C PHE A 114 10.34 -17.81 4.68
N ARG A 115 11.67 -17.73 4.55
CA ARG A 115 12.53 -18.83 4.99
C ARG A 115 12.41 -19.11 6.49
N LYS A 116 12.33 -18.07 7.33
CA LYS A 116 12.07 -18.20 8.78
C LYS A 116 10.69 -18.80 9.11
N LYS A 117 9.76 -18.78 8.15
CA LYS A 117 8.43 -19.39 8.25
C LYS A 117 8.34 -20.71 7.47
N PHE A 118 9.48 -21.34 7.17
CA PHE A 118 9.58 -22.65 6.54
C PHE A 118 8.96 -22.72 5.13
N VAL A 119 8.87 -21.61 4.42
CA VAL A 119 8.50 -21.62 3.00
C VAL A 119 9.65 -22.28 2.20
N PRO A 120 9.37 -23.30 1.36
CA PRO A 120 10.39 -23.96 0.54
C PRO A 120 11.22 -22.98 -0.31
N ASP A 121 12.53 -23.21 -0.41
CA ASP A 121 13.44 -22.36 -1.17
C ASP A 121 13.06 -22.30 -2.67
N GLU A 122 12.46 -23.35 -3.23
CA GLU A 122 11.90 -23.34 -4.58
C GLU A 122 10.89 -22.19 -4.76
N TYR A 123 9.95 -22.04 -3.84
CA TYR A 123 8.92 -20.99 -3.91
C TYR A 123 9.50 -19.60 -3.64
N ILE A 124 10.49 -19.52 -2.75
CA ILE A 124 11.22 -18.27 -2.51
C ILE A 124 11.98 -17.83 -3.77
N ASN A 125 12.62 -18.77 -4.47
CA ASN A 125 13.35 -18.48 -5.71
C ASN A 125 12.42 -18.04 -6.84
N GLU A 126 11.27 -18.70 -6.99
CA GLU A 126 10.26 -18.28 -7.97
C GLU A 126 9.70 -16.89 -7.66
N MET A 127 9.35 -16.62 -6.39
CA MET A 127 8.96 -15.27 -5.95
C MET A 127 10.04 -14.24 -6.32
N ARG A 128 11.31 -14.50 -6.00
CA ARG A 128 12.40 -13.56 -6.30
C ARG A 128 12.47 -13.27 -7.79
N LYS A 129 12.46 -14.32 -8.62
CA LYS A 129 12.46 -14.21 -10.08
C LYS A 129 11.31 -13.33 -10.56
N GLU A 130 10.09 -13.59 -10.09
CA GLU A 130 8.90 -12.82 -10.42
C GLU A 130 8.98 -11.35 -9.99
N MET A 131 9.46 -11.08 -8.78
CA MET A 131 9.60 -9.72 -8.26
C MET A 131 10.64 -8.89 -9.00
N TYR A 132 11.65 -9.54 -9.61
CA TYR A 132 12.65 -8.87 -10.44
C TYR A 132 12.24 -8.68 -11.91
N LYS A 133 11.12 -9.26 -12.36
CA LYS A 133 10.58 -9.01 -13.72
C LYS A 133 10.12 -7.56 -13.93
N GLY A 134 9.95 -6.81 -12.85
CA GLY A 134 9.69 -5.37 -12.90
C GLY A 134 8.30 -5.01 -12.40
N LYS A 135 7.73 -3.98 -13.01
CA LYS A 135 6.53 -3.31 -12.50
C LYS A 135 5.26 -4.11 -12.79
N THR A 136 4.35 -4.21 -11.82
CA THR A 136 3.00 -4.72 -12.07
C THR A 136 2.23 -3.77 -12.99
N LYS A 137 1.33 -4.29 -13.83
CA LYS A 137 0.47 -3.47 -14.72
C LYS A 137 -0.27 -2.32 -14.03
N HIS A 138 -0.65 -2.48 -12.76
CA HIS A 138 -1.38 -1.48 -11.98
C HIS A 138 -0.48 -0.50 -11.21
N THR A 139 0.83 -0.53 -11.39
CA THR A 139 1.69 0.40 -10.67
C THR A 139 1.43 1.84 -11.14
N THR A 140 1.40 2.76 -10.19
CA THR A 140 1.45 4.20 -10.47
C THR A 140 2.86 4.76 -10.32
N ALA A 141 3.82 3.95 -9.89
CA ALA A 141 5.17 4.43 -9.60
C ALA A 141 5.96 4.72 -10.88
N GLY A 142 6.35 5.99 -11.01
CA GLY A 142 7.03 6.53 -12.19
C GLY A 142 6.10 7.00 -13.31
N THR A 143 4.78 7.12 -13.06
CA THR A 143 3.87 7.74 -14.03
C THR A 143 3.85 9.26 -13.89
N ASN A 144 3.56 9.96 -14.98
CA ASN A 144 3.41 11.43 -14.97
C ASN A 144 2.29 11.89 -14.04
N LEU A 145 1.19 11.13 -13.96
CA LEU A 145 0.07 11.42 -13.06
C LEU A 145 0.51 11.37 -11.60
N ARG A 146 1.29 10.36 -11.21
CA ARG A 146 1.82 10.26 -9.83
C ARG A 146 2.71 11.45 -9.50
N ALA A 147 3.64 11.78 -10.38
CA ALA A 147 4.54 12.92 -10.19
C ALA A 147 3.78 14.25 -10.12
N PHE A 148 2.71 14.41 -10.89
CA PHE A 148 1.82 15.57 -10.83
C PHE A 148 1.09 15.69 -9.48
N VAL A 149 0.53 14.58 -8.98
CA VAL A 149 -0.14 14.52 -7.67
C VAL A 149 0.84 14.83 -6.54
N GLU A 150 2.05 14.26 -6.57
CA GLU A 150 3.10 14.51 -5.58
C GLU A 150 3.48 16.00 -5.54
N ARG A 151 3.71 16.62 -6.69
CA ARG A 151 3.99 18.07 -6.77
C ARG A 151 2.85 18.93 -6.24
N LYS A 152 1.59 18.55 -6.47
CA LYS A 152 0.42 19.26 -5.91
C LYS A 152 0.43 19.19 -4.38
N ILE A 153 0.68 18.01 -3.80
CA ILE A 153 0.77 17.83 -2.34
C ILE A 153 1.97 18.58 -1.76
N GLU A 154 3.11 18.58 -2.45
CA GLU A 154 4.31 19.26 -1.98
C GLU A 154 4.15 20.78 -1.87
N LYS A 155 3.42 21.39 -2.82
CA LYS A 155 3.18 22.84 -2.87
C LYS A 155 2.04 23.30 -1.96
N ASP A 156 1.10 22.43 -1.65
CA ASP A 156 -0.06 22.75 -0.81
C ASP A 156 0.21 22.37 0.65
N VAL A 157 0.65 23.34 1.45
CA VAL A 157 1.02 23.15 2.87
C VAL A 157 -0.14 22.59 3.71
N ASP A 158 -1.37 23.05 3.46
CA ASP A 158 -2.54 22.59 4.22
C ASP A 158 -2.91 21.15 3.85
N LEU A 159 -2.84 20.81 2.56
CA LEU A 159 -3.05 19.44 2.11
C LEU A 159 -1.99 18.49 2.68
N LYS A 160 -0.72 18.91 2.66
CA LYS A 160 0.38 18.15 3.26
C LYS A 160 0.19 17.96 4.75
N ARG A 161 -0.20 19.00 5.49
CA ARG A 161 -0.51 18.92 6.92
C ARG A 161 -1.68 17.97 7.19
N ALA A 162 -2.75 18.01 6.39
CA ALA A 162 -3.89 17.11 6.54
C ALA A 162 -3.50 15.64 6.33
N ILE A 163 -2.68 15.35 5.33
CA ILE A 163 -2.13 13.99 5.10
C ILE A 163 -1.24 13.57 6.27
N ALA A 164 -0.35 14.45 6.73
CA ALA A 164 0.56 14.16 7.83
C ALA A 164 -0.20 13.87 9.14
N ARG A 165 -1.28 14.61 9.43
CA ARG A 165 -2.19 14.32 10.56
C ARG A 165 -2.89 12.97 10.40
N LEU A 166 -3.39 12.67 9.19
CA LEU A 166 -4.09 11.42 8.93
C LEU A 166 -3.22 10.20 9.21
N TYR A 167 -1.94 10.24 8.82
CA TYR A 167 -1.01 9.11 8.96
C TYR A 167 -0.03 9.27 10.13
N TYR A 168 -0.30 10.17 11.10
CA TYR A 168 0.64 10.48 12.18
C TYR A 168 1.15 9.25 12.93
N HIS A 169 0.24 8.35 13.32
CA HIS A 169 0.60 7.12 14.01
C HIS A 169 1.37 6.14 13.13
N ASP A 170 1.14 6.12 11.82
CA ASP A 170 1.95 5.33 10.89
C ASP A 170 3.38 5.86 10.83
N TYR A 171 3.57 7.19 10.81
CA TYR A 171 4.91 7.78 10.84
C TYR A 171 5.69 7.34 12.08
N GLN A 172 5.06 7.45 13.26
CA GLN A 172 5.68 7.04 14.52
C GLN A 172 5.94 5.53 14.55
N THR A 173 4.93 4.72 14.27
CA THR A 173 4.99 3.26 14.40
C THR A 173 6.02 2.63 13.46
N PHE A 174 6.20 3.17 12.25
CA PHE A 174 7.11 2.62 11.25
C PHE A 174 8.46 3.36 11.16
N GLY A 175 8.70 4.32 12.07
CA GLY A 175 9.95 5.06 12.15
C GLY A 175 10.22 5.94 10.93
N PHE A 176 9.18 6.59 10.39
CA PHE A 176 9.32 7.60 9.35
C PHE A 176 9.48 8.97 9.99
N ASP A 177 10.54 9.68 9.60
CA ASP A 177 10.83 11.02 10.12
C ASP A 177 9.85 12.05 9.57
N ILE A 178 8.96 12.52 10.43
CA ILE A 178 7.89 13.45 10.10
C ILE A 178 8.40 14.89 9.95
N SER A 179 9.55 15.21 10.53
CA SER A 179 10.14 16.56 10.46
C SER A 179 10.53 16.92 9.02
N LYS A 180 10.87 15.92 8.21
CA LYS A 180 11.16 16.04 6.77
C LYS A 180 9.97 16.49 5.92
N LEU A 181 8.75 16.49 6.46
CA LEU A 181 7.58 16.98 5.73
C LEU A 181 7.50 18.50 5.70
N GLY A 182 8.25 19.21 6.57
CA GLY A 182 8.24 20.66 6.64
C GLY A 182 6.88 21.23 7.07
N VAL A 183 6.14 20.50 7.91
CA VAL A 183 4.85 20.93 8.45
C VAL A 183 4.85 20.82 9.98
N HIS A 184 4.31 21.84 10.65
CA HIS A 184 3.97 21.77 12.07
C HIS A 184 2.58 21.11 12.20
N LEU A 185 2.50 20.09 13.06
CA LEU A 185 1.31 19.25 13.25
C LEU A 185 0.41 19.73 14.37
#